data_AF-A0A4Q9N2V2-F1
#
_entry.id   AF-A0A4Q9N2V2-F1
#
_cell.length_a   1.000
_cell.length_b   1.000
_cell.length_c   1.000
_cell.angle_alpha   90.00
_cell.angle_beta   90.00
_cell.angle_gamma   90.00
#
_symmetry.space_group_name_H-M   'P 1'
#
loop_
_entity.id
_entity.type
_entity.pdbx_description
1 polymer ?
#
loop_
_entity_poly.entity_id
_entity_poly.type
_entity_poly.pdbx_seq_one_letter_code
_entity_poly.pdbx_strand_id
1 'polypeptide(L)'
;MGVNVIIRLLQFCVCLYVLAAVLFTTCVYVLAPVTGFFRSRTHASPTASSSSTSSHYDIRIASLSQDRPEVRLDLRLADPLDNSHWVDNWPSGYASSELLYLSHTGNSIGTHLATGGFGIHEETLLSKAFSEAMHPTRIIPFYFKSSNDVHSDDVTITTLVTSNRFKVLQQLVERYRGPVSVTIHIPLPLHATFSSLKPDHPSRVALSNLHALYVSSPLFSQYVDVHLALSPFTSALSADPVVQRESEGGRQFNVWRNAARLFARTNFVIMLDVDFAVCTDWRGFVRETIREAAESPSPIRPPFRTGRTHESIRAADAAGATATEIVKKLREGTAALVVPAFEYVKQRDGIDQRTFPTDKQGLLKLARANPPVIASFHASWAPGHNSTEYERYFSIPPGKGAIYKVEQYQSAYEPYVITSKHVSWCDERFAGYGGNKAACLFEMYLSGVSYYVLSDHFLIHQSHKYEEEARREERKSNRKLYADFKEESCLRYLYRYYREGTLHTERAANARDECKKIKNITKMVTQVMHVCLASSYGIAHRSGYHRKHRNPVGQWLNAVAASLTMAFGCLGCVFFTNMFMLIGCSVYAMYINVPESASYSILEL
;
A
#
# COMPACT_ATOMS: atom_id res chain seq x y z
N MET A 1 21.17 -20.51 57.43
CA MET A 1 21.88 -19.36 56.83
C MET A 1 20.90 -18.20 56.73
N GLY A 2 21.21 -17.04 57.31
CA GLY A 2 20.28 -15.91 57.33
C GLY A 2 20.05 -15.31 55.93
N VAL A 3 18.85 -14.76 55.69
CA VAL A 3 18.41 -14.16 54.41
C VAL A 3 19.44 -13.19 53.82
N ASN A 4 20.21 -12.48 54.67
CA ASN A 4 21.30 -11.59 54.25
C ASN A 4 22.44 -12.29 53.50
N VAL A 5 22.71 -13.57 53.77
CA VAL A 5 23.75 -14.34 53.06
C VAL A 5 23.29 -14.69 51.65
N ILE A 6 22.02 -15.02 51.48
CA ILE A 6 21.43 -15.35 50.17
C ILE A 6 21.41 -14.11 49.27
N ILE A 7 21.05 -12.94 49.83
CA ILE A 7 21.05 -11.67 49.08
C ILE A 7 22.46 -11.30 48.61
N ARG A 8 23.49 -11.47 49.48
CA ARG A 8 24.88 -11.19 49.08
C ARG A 8 25.40 -12.16 48.02
N LEU A 9 24.98 -13.43 48.07
CA LEU A 9 25.31 -14.40 47.02
C LEU A 9 24.67 -14.02 45.67
N LEU A 10 23.41 -13.62 45.68
CA LEU A 10 22.70 -13.17 44.48
C LEU A 10 23.34 -11.91 43.88
N GLN A 11 23.70 -10.94 44.72
CA GLN A 11 24.42 -9.73 44.28
C GLN A 11 25.78 -10.09 43.66
N PHE A 12 26.51 -11.04 44.25
CA PHE A 12 27.79 -11.50 43.71
C PHE A 12 27.64 -12.18 42.35
N CYS A 13 26.63 -13.05 42.19
CA CYS A 13 26.33 -13.71 40.92
C CYS A 13 25.93 -12.72 39.82
N VAL A 14 25.13 -11.69 40.15
CA VAL A 14 24.75 -10.64 39.19
C VAL A 14 25.97 -9.82 38.77
N CYS A 15 26.86 -9.45 39.70
CA CYS A 15 28.09 -8.76 39.37
C CYS A 15 29.01 -9.58 38.45
N LEU A 16 29.14 -10.88 38.71
CA LEU A 16 29.90 -11.80 37.84
C LEU A 16 29.31 -11.90 36.43
N TYR A 17 27.98 -11.98 36.32
CA TYR A 17 27.30 -12.03 35.04
C TYR A 17 27.53 -10.74 34.22
N VAL A 18 27.41 -9.57 34.87
CA VAL A 18 27.67 -8.28 34.21
C VAL A 18 29.12 -8.18 33.76
N LEU A 19 30.08 -8.62 34.58
CA LEU A 19 31.50 -8.62 34.21
C LEU A 19 31.77 -9.50 32.99
N ALA A 20 31.20 -10.71 32.95
CA ALA A 20 31.33 -11.63 31.82
C ALA A 20 30.68 -11.07 30.54
N ALA A 21 29.52 -10.43 30.64
CA ALA A 21 28.84 -9.80 29.52
C ALA A 21 29.64 -8.62 28.93
N VAL A 22 30.27 -7.80 29.79
CA VAL A 22 31.15 -6.70 29.37
C VAL A 22 32.42 -7.23 28.68
N LEU A 23 33.03 -8.28 29.22
CA LEU A 23 34.21 -8.90 28.60
C LEU A 23 33.89 -9.53 27.24
N PHE A 24 32.75 -10.22 27.12
CA PHE A 24 32.31 -10.82 25.86
C PHE A 24 32.01 -9.76 24.80
N THR A 25 31.27 -8.71 25.16
CA THR A 25 30.94 -7.62 24.22
C THR A 25 32.19 -6.85 23.79
N THR A 26 33.14 -6.62 24.70
CA THR A 26 34.41 -5.95 24.37
C THR A 26 35.29 -6.80 23.44
N CYS A 27 35.38 -8.12 23.66
CA CYS A 27 36.15 -9.00 22.78
C CYS A 27 35.55 -9.12 21.37
N VAL A 28 34.22 -9.26 21.27
CA VAL A 28 33.55 -9.51 19.98
C VAL A 28 33.42 -8.24 19.14
N TYR A 29 33.07 -7.11 19.75
CA TYR A 29 32.76 -5.89 19.00
C TYR A 29 33.93 -4.91 18.88
N VAL A 30 34.92 -4.98 19.77
CA VAL A 30 36.07 -4.05 19.74
C VAL A 30 37.32 -4.71 19.20
N LEU A 31 37.65 -5.95 19.60
CA LEU A 31 38.92 -6.58 19.22
C LEU A 31 38.84 -7.40 17.91
N ALA A 32 37.70 -8.03 17.59
CA ALA A 32 37.53 -8.80 16.37
C ALA A 32 37.64 -7.98 15.05
N PRO A 33 37.12 -6.73 14.96
CA PRO A 33 37.25 -5.92 13.74
C PRO A 33 38.68 -5.42 13.50
N VAL A 34 39.47 -5.26 14.56
CA VAL A 34 40.84 -4.72 14.49
C VAL A 34 41.82 -5.77 13.96
N THR A 35 41.60 -7.06 14.24
CA THR A 35 42.44 -8.15 13.73
C THR A 35 42.14 -8.52 12.26
N GLY A 36 40.91 -8.29 11.79
CA GLY A 36 40.53 -8.47 10.38
C GLY A 36 41.16 -7.44 9.43
N PHE A 37 41.39 -6.22 9.91
CA PHE A 37 41.95 -5.13 9.09
C PHE A 37 43.44 -5.28 8.78
N PHE A 38 44.21 -5.99 9.63
CA PHE A 38 45.65 -6.24 9.40
C PHE A 38 45.93 -7.48 8.54
N ARG A 39 44.94 -8.34 8.27
CA ARG A 39 45.13 -9.60 7.53
C ARG A 39 44.90 -9.49 6.01
N SER A 40 44.33 -8.39 5.51
CA SER A 40 44.06 -8.21 4.07
C SER A 40 45.20 -7.55 3.28
N ARG A 41 46.32 -7.22 3.92
CA ARG A 41 47.45 -6.50 3.27
C ARG A 41 48.64 -7.36 2.89
N THR A 42 48.58 -8.68 3.04
CA THR A 42 49.65 -9.60 2.66
C THR A 42 49.07 -10.89 2.09
N HIS A 43 49.00 -11.01 0.77
CA HIS A 43 49.62 -12.11 0.01
C HIS A 43 49.24 -12.08 -1.47
N ALA A 44 50.28 -12.31 -2.28
CA ALA A 44 50.33 -12.23 -3.72
C ALA A 44 49.72 -13.46 -4.44
N SER A 45 49.41 -13.24 -5.72
CA SER A 45 48.92 -14.20 -6.71
C SER A 45 49.79 -15.45 -6.87
N PRO A 46 49.21 -16.54 -7.42
CA PRO A 46 49.89 -17.25 -8.49
C PRO A 46 49.01 -17.54 -9.71
N THR A 47 49.70 -17.57 -10.83
CA THR A 47 49.34 -17.85 -12.23
C THR A 47 49.04 -19.33 -12.53
N ALA A 48 48.41 -19.56 -13.69
CA ALA A 48 48.35 -20.77 -14.56
C ALA A 48 46.92 -21.34 -14.68
N SER A 49 46.40 -21.77 -15.83
CA SER A 49 46.88 -21.83 -17.22
C SER A 49 45.67 -22.12 -18.12
N SER A 50 45.72 -21.58 -19.33
CA SER A 50 44.80 -21.74 -20.45
C SER A 50 44.49 -23.18 -20.88
N SER A 51 43.26 -23.42 -21.35
CA SER A 51 43.04 -24.24 -22.55
C SER A 51 41.92 -23.64 -23.39
N SER A 52 42.30 -23.23 -24.60
CA SER A 52 41.49 -22.63 -25.64
C SER A 52 40.94 -23.73 -26.56
N THR A 53 39.70 -23.60 -27.01
CA THR A 53 39.30 -24.04 -28.35
C THR A 53 38.43 -22.97 -28.97
N SER A 54 38.91 -22.39 -30.07
CA SER A 54 38.20 -21.42 -30.88
C SER A 54 37.37 -22.14 -31.93
N SER A 55 36.20 -21.60 -32.22
CA SER A 55 35.51 -21.81 -33.49
C SER A 55 35.04 -20.46 -34.01
N HIS A 56 35.76 -19.98 -35.02
CA HIS A 56 35.41 -18.84 -35.86
C HIS A 56 34.06 -19.07 -36.54
N TYR A 57 33.15 -18.10 -36.50
CA TYR A 57 32.20 -17.84 -37.58
C TYR A 57 31.93 -16.34 -37.72
N ASP A 58 31.94 -15.90 -38.99
CA ASP A 58 31.97 -14.52 -39.47
C ASP A 58 30.72 -13.70 -39.18
N ILE A 59 30.94 -12.42 -38.86
CA ILE A 59 29.94 -11.37 -38.71
C ILE A 59 29.62 -10.80 -40.10
N ARG A 60 28.37 -10.94 -40.57
CA ARG A 60 27.80 -10.08 -41.62
C ARG A 60 27.08 -8.91 -40.98
N ILE A 61 27.60 -7.69 -41.18
CA ILE A 61 26.93 -6.43 -40.83
C ILE A 61 25.92 -6.09 -41.93
N ALA A 62 24.65 -5.94 -41.57
CA ALA A 62 23.62 -5.32 -42.40
C ALA A 62 22.94 -4.19 -41.61
N SER A 63 23.16 -2.97 -42.10
CA SER A 63 22.44 -1.69 -41.95
C SER A 63 21.45 -1.49 -40.79
N LEU A 64 21.79 -0.53 -39.93
CA LEU A 64 20.92 0.17 -38.97
C LEU A 64 19.85 1.01 -39.68
N SER A 65 18.57 0.78 -39.35
CA SER A 65 17.49 1.76 -39.50
C SER A 65 17.00 2.18 -38.11
N GLN A 66 16.85 3.49 -37.94
CA GLN A 66 16.45 4.17 -36.71
C GLN A 66 15.03 3.78 -36.27
N ASP A 67 14.90 3.22 -35.07
CA ASP A 67 13.67 3.32 -34.27
C ASP A 67 14.02 3.32 -32.78
N ARG A 68 13.30 4.14 -32.00
CA ARG A 68 13.48 4.31 -30.55
C ARG A 68 13.14 2.99 -29.83
N PRO A 69 13.92 2.53 -28.83
CA PRO A 69 13.62 1.26 -28.18
C PRO A 69 12.48 1.42 -27.18
N GLU A 70 11.31 0.95 -27.58
CA GLU A 70 10.23 0.51 -26.70
C GLU A 70 10.70 -0.78 -26.00
N VAL A 71 10.57 -0.88 -24.67
CA VAL A 71 10.89 -2.12 -23.93
C VAL A 71 9.84 -3.16 -24.27
N ARG A 72 10.13 -4.03 -25.24
CA ARG A 72 9.29 -5.16 -25.62
C ARG A 72 9.74 -6.39 -24.84
N LEU A 73 9.04 -6.73 -23.76
CA LEU A 73 9.09 -8.10 -23.20
C LEU A 73 8.36 -9.02 -24.17
N ASP A 74 9.09 -9.68 -25.06
CA ASP A 74 8.52 -10.67 -25.97
C ASP A 74 8.34 -12.02 -25.24
N LEU A 75 7.33 -12.08 -24.37
CA LEU A 75 6.89 -13.27 -23.64
C LEU A 75 5.90 -14.10 -24.48
N ARG A 76 6.24 -14.36 -25.75
CA ARG A 76 5.45 -15.18 -26.68
C ARG A 76 6.15 -16.51 -26.89
N LEU A 77 5.80 -17.52 -26.10
CA LEU A 77 5.85 -18.93 -26.47
C LEU A 77 5.01 -19.70 -25.42
N ALA A 78 3.77 -20.04 -25.80
CA ALA A 78 2.98 -21.05 -25.13
C ALA A 78 2.99 -22.27 -26.05
N ASP A 79 3.69 -23.33 -25.64
CA ASP A 79 3.72 -24.59 -26.40
C ASP A 79 2.41 -25.38 -26.20
N PRO A 80 1.88 -26.09 -27.21
CA PRO A 80 0.65 -26.86 -27.09
C PRO A 80 0.84 -28.12 -26.24
N LEU A 81 -0.11 -28.36 -25.35
CA LEU A 81 -0.10 -29.43 -24.34
C LEU A 81 -0.53 -30.78 -24.94
N ASP A 82 0.37 -31.78 -24.94
CA ASP A 82 0.06 -33.20 -25.12
C ASP A 82 0.14 -33.96 -23.77
N ASN A 83 -0.70 -34.99 -23.65
CA ASN A 83 -1.16 -35.65 -22.44
C ASN A 83 -0.13 -36.53 -21.69
N SER A 84 1.17 -36.42 -21.98
CA SER A 84 2.20 -37.27 -21.37
C SER A 84 3.31 -36.52 -20.60
N HIS A 85 3.20 -35.21 -20.40
CA HIS A 85 4.21 -34.40 -19.68
C HIS A 85 3.86 -34.06 -18.21
N TRP A 86 2.92 -34.79 -17.62
CA TRP A 86 2.30 -34.43 -16.32
C TRP A 86 3.10 -34.83 -15.08
N VAL A 87 4.31 -35.38 -15.22
CA VAL A 87 5.14 -35.85 -14.11
C VAL A 87 6.62 -35.49 -14.34
N ASP A 88 7.15 -34.62 -13.47
CA ASP A 88 8.55 -34.57 -13.04
C ASP A 88 9.67 -34.51 -14.08
N ASN A 89 9.48 -33.77 -15.17
CA ASN A 89 10.59 -33.05 -15.78
C ASN A 89 10.40 -31.56 -15.54
N TRP A 90 10.54 -31.16 -14.26
CA TRP A 90 11.08 -29.85 -13.97
C TRP A 90 12.61 -30.02 -14.01
N PRO A 91 13.31 -29.66 -15.10
CA PRO A 91 14.75 -29.44 -15.01
C PRO A 91 15.00 -28.59 -13.77
N SER A 92 16.13 -28.80 -13.10
CA SER A 92 16.67 -27.94 -12.03
C SER A 92 16.98 -26.51 -12.54
N GLY A 93 15.98 -25.83 -13.11
CA GLY A 93 16.14 -24.66 -13.97
C GLY A 93 14.85 -24.00 -14.49
N TYR A 94 13.68 -24.20 -13.85
CA TYR A 94 12.48 -23.35 -14.07
C TYR A 94 12.15 -22.45 -12.86
N ALA A 95 13.15 -22.09 -12.03
CA ALA A 95 13.27 -20.66 -11.75
C ALA A 95 13.45 -20.02 -13.13
N SER A 96 12.73 -18.95 -13.47
CA SER A 96 13.00 -18.24 -14.73
C SER A 96 14.52 -18.04 -14.84
N SER A 97 15.12 -18.79 -15.77
CA SER A 97 16.52 -18.66 -16.14
C SER A 97 16.71 -17.42 -17.03
N GLU A 98 15.63 -16.64 -17.20
CA GLU A 98 15.59 -15.38 -17.90
C GLU A 98 16.34 -14.33 -17.09
N LEU A 99 17.54 -14.01 -17.58
CA LEU A 99 18.28 -12.84 -17.14
C LEU A 99 17.51 -11.61 -17.61
N LEU A 100 16.92 -10.87 -16.67
CA LEU A 100 16.36 -9.56 -16.94
C LEU A 100 17.51 -8.57 -17.07
N TYR A 101 17.73 -8.04 -18.28
CA TYR A 101 18.78 -7.08 -18.54
C TYR A 101 18.31 -5.67 -18.20
N LEU A 102 18.94 -5.04 -17.20
CA LEU A 102 18.75 -3.62 -16.92
C LEU A 102 19.60 -2.80 -17.91
N SER A 103 18.93 -1.99 -18.75
CA SER A 103 19.61 -1.11 -19.71
C SER A 103 20.20 0.11 -19.02
N HIS A 104 21.44 0.47 -19.36
CA HIS A 104 22.14 1.63 -18.82
C HIS A 104 21.71 2.89 -19.58
N THR A 105 20.94 3.79 -18.95
CA THR A 105 20.79 5.17 -19.43
C THR A 105 21.94 6.03 -18.91
N GLY A 106 23.14 5.77 -19.42
CA GLY A 106 24.32 6.60 -19.21
C GLY A 106 24.61 7.45 -20.45
N ASN A 107 24.39 8.76 -20.37
CA ASN A 107 24.98 9.72 -21.30
C ASN A 107 26.51 9.68 -21.13
N SER A 108 27.20 8.83 -21.88
CA SER A 108 28.64 8.93 -22.09
C SER A 108 28.91 9.01 -23.59
N ILE A 109 29.17 10.23 -24.05
CA ILE A 109 29.83 10.50 -25.33
C ILE A 109 31.21 9.85 -25.25
N GLY A 110 31.47 8.88 -26.13
CA GLY A 110 32.83 8.42 -26.42
C GLY A 110 33.04 6.91 -26.41
N THR A 111 33.29 6.39 -27.62
CA THR A 111 34.02 5.15 -27.94
C THR A 111 33.35 3.80 -27.65
N HIS A 112 33.21 3.04 -28.74
CA HIS A 112 32.83 1.62 -28.82
C HIS A 112 33.40 0.78 -27.67
N LEU A 113 32.54 0.32 -26.76
CA LEU A 113 32.75 -0.83 -25.88
C LEU A 113 31.39 -1.44 -25.56
N ALA A 114 31.34 -2.77 -25.59
CA ALA A 114 30.14 -3.59 -25.49
C ALA A 114 29.16 -3.14 -24.40
N THR A 115 27.88 -3.04 -24.76
CA THR A 115 26.76 -2.87 -23.84
C THR A 115 26.60 -4.11 -22.95
N GLY A 116 27.42 -4.20 -21.91
CA GLY A 116 27.28 -5.19 -20.85
C GLY A 116 26.15 -4.78 -19.92
N GLY A 117 24.91 -5.18 -20.24
CA GLY A 117 23.81 -5.11 -19.28
C GLY A 117 24.04 -6.16 -18.18
N PHE A 118 23.90 -5.77 -16.91
CA PHE A 118 23.85 -6.74 -15.82
C PHE A 118 22.51 -7.48 -15.89
N GLY A 119 22.55 -8.76 -16.24
CA GLY A 119 21.39 -9.64 -16.15
C GLY A 119 21.11 -10.00 -14.70
N ILE A 120 19.88 -9.79 -14.23
CA ILE A 120 19.43 -10.22 -12.91
C ILE A 120 18.44 -11.36 -13.10
N HIS A 121 18.62 -12.46 -12.38
CA HIS A 121 17.63 -13.55 -12.37
C HIS A 121 16.28 -13.03 -11.87
N GLU A 122 15.19 -13.37 -12.57
CA GLU A 122 13.83 -12.97 -12.16
C GLU A 122 13.56 -13.33 -10.69
N GLU A 123 13.95 -14.52 -10.24
CA GLU A 123 13.78 -14.92 -8.84
C GLU A 123 14.49 -13.97 -7.87
N THR A 124 15.69 -13.51 -8.22
CA THR A 124 16.41 -12.51 -7.42
C THR A 124 15.67 -11.18 -7.44
N LEU A 125 15.19 -10.72 -8.59
CA LEU A 125 14.40 -9.50 -8.70
C LEU A 125 13.13 -9.57 -7.83
N LEU A 126 12.36 -10.66 -7.94
CA LEU A 126 11.10 -10.84 -7.21
C LEU A 126 11.34 -10.96 -5.70
N SER A 127 12.38 -11.67 -5.27
CA SER A 127 12.74 -11.73 -3.83
C SER A 127 13.12 -10.36 -3.25
N LYS A 128 13.60 -9.42 -4.09
CA LYS A 128 13.85 -8.03 -3.69
C LYS A 128 12.63 -7.13 -3.83
N ALA A 129 11.76 -7.40 -4.80
CA ALA A 129 10.50 -6.66 -4.98
C ALA A 129 9.53 -6.88 -3.81
N PHE A 130 9.53 -8.08 -3.22
CA PHE A 130 8.67 -8.46 -2.09
C PHE A 130 9.47 -8.69 -0.80
N SER A 131 10.50 -7.87 -0.55
CA SER A 131 11.43 -8.09 0.57
C SER A 131 10.82 -7.81 1.95
N GLU A 132 9.67 -7.13 2.00
CA GLU A 132 8.96 -6.80 3.24
C GLU A 132 7.90 -7.84 3.61
N ALA A 133 7.75 -8.89 2.79
CA ALA A 133 6.91 -10.04 3.09
C ALA A 133 7.32 -10.70 4.43
N MET A 134 6.34 -10.87 5.33
CA MET A 134 6.54 -11.46 6.66
C MET A 134 6.95 -12.94 6.61
N HIS A 135 6.64 -13.63 5.52
CA HIS A 135 7.01 -15.03 5.30
C HIS A 135 7.64 -15.21 3.91
N PRO A 136 8.59 -16.15 3.76
CA PRO A 136 9.11 -16.53 2.45
C PRO A 136 7.96 -16.86 1.50
N THR A 137 7.80 -16.05 0.46
CA THR A 137 6.72 -16.19 -0.51
C THR A 137 7.35 -16.27 -1.89
N ARG A 138 7.24 -17.44 -2.51
CA ARG A 138 7.69 -17.63 -3.88
C ARG A 138 6.55 -17.21 -4.82
N ILE A 139 6.79 -16.17 -5.59
CA ILE A 139 5.86 -15.70 -6.62
C ILE A 139 6.26 -16.32 -7.96
N ILE A 140 5.31 -16.97 -8.63
CA ILE A 140 5.46 -17.47 -9.99
C ILE A 140 4.53 -16.64 -10.89
N PRO A 141 5.07 -15.66 -11.63
CA PRO A 141 4.25 -14.84 -12.50
C PRO A 141 3.78 -15.61 -13.73
N PHE A 142 2.62 -15.22 -14.27
CA PHE A 142 2.09 -15.74 -15.54
C PHE A 142 2.06 -17.27 -15.61
N TYR A 143 1.78 -17.93 -14.48
CA TYR A 143 1.59 -19.37 -14.42
C TYR A 143 0.56 -19.84 -15.45
N PHE A 144 -0.51 -19.06 -15.59
CA PHE A 144 -1.25 -18.99 -16.84
C PHE A 144 -1.25 -17.55 -17.34
N LYS A 145 -0.94 -17.38 -18.62
CA LYS A 145 -1.00 -16.07 -19.29
C LYS A 145 -2.17 -16.06 -20.24
N SER A 146 -2.93 -14.97 -20.21
CA SER A 146 -4.02 -14.75 -21.14
C SER A 146 -3.51 -14.50 -22.56
N SER A 147 -4.24 -15.07 -23.52
CA SER A 147 -3.91 -15.06 -24.94
C SER A 147 -4.28 -13.75 -25.65
N ASN A 148 -5.27 -13.02 -25.13
CA ASN A 148 -5.68 -11.76 -25.76
C ASN A 148 -4.59 -10.69 -25.60
N ASP A 149 -4.47 -9.88 -26.64
CA ASP A 149 -3.74 -8.64 -26.55
C ASP A 149 -4.52 -7.63 -25.70
N VAL A 150 -3.84 -6.96 -24.79
CA VAL A 150 -4.47 -6.07 -23.81
C VAL A 150 -3.98 -4.66 -24.07
N HIS A 151 -4.90 -3.78 -24.45
CA HIS A 151 -4.60 -2.37 -24.67
C HIS A 151 -4.15 -1.70 -23.36
N SER A 152 -3.09 -0.91 -23.38
CA SER A 152 -2.51 -0.31 -22.18
C SER A 152 -3.48 0.60 -21.42
N ASP A 153 -4.39 1.25 -22.12
CA ASP A 153 -5.41 2.14 -21.53
C ASP A 153 -6.71 1.41 -21.11
N ASP A 154 -6.75 0.09 -21.17
CA ASP A 154 -7.83 -0.69 -20.55
C ASP A 154 -7.67 -0.69 -19.01
N VAL A 155 -8.69 -1.17 -18.30
CA VAL A 155 -8.65 -1.35 -16.85
C VAL A 155 -8.52 -2.83 -16.55
N THR A 156 -7.51 -3.22 -15.77
CA THR A 156 -7.37 -4.60 -15.27
C THR A 156 -7.98 -4.71 -13.88
N ILE A 157 -8.82 -5.73 -13.64
CA ILE A 157 -9.15 -6.13 -12.27
C ILE A 157 -7.94 -6.82 -11.67
N THR A 158 -7.40 -6.24 -10.59
CA THR A 158 -6.40 -6.89 -9.75
C THR A 158 -7.10 -7.51 -8.54
N THR A 159 -6.95 -8.81 -8.35
CA THR A 159 -7.60 -9.54 -7.25
C THR A 159 -6.71 -10.63 -6.69
N LEU A 160 -7.10 -11.18 -5.54
CA LEU A 160 -6.41 -12.27 -4.87
C LEU A 160 -7.42 -13.32 -4.44
N VAL A 161 -7.04 -14.59 -4.51
CA VAL A 161 -7.96 -15.72 -4.33
C VAL A 161 -7.23 -16.90 -3.68
N THR A 162 -7.88 -17.56 -2.72
CA THR A 162 -7.52 -18.90 -2.24
C THR A 162 -8.47 -19.94 -2.84
N SER A 163 -8.14 -21.24 -2.72
CA SER A 163 -8.86 -22.32 -3.41
C SER A 163 -10.35 -22.41 -3.10
N ASN A 164 -10.80 -21.95 -1.93
CA ASN A 164 -12.21 -21.92 -1.54
C ASN A 164 -13.05 -20.88 -2.32
N ARG A 165 -12.43 -19.91 -3.02
CA ARG A 165 -13.14 -18.86 -3.78
C ARG A 165 -13.09 -19.04 -5.30
N PHE A 166 -12.63 -20.19 -5.81
CA PHE A 166 -12.58 -20.46 -7.27
C PHE A 166 -13.93 -20.31 -7.98
N LYS A 167 -15.03 -20.72 -7.35
CA LYS A 167 -16.38 -20.51 -7.88
C LYS A 167 -16.71 -19.02 -8.08
N VAL A 168 -16.32 -18.18 -7.12
CA VAL A 168 -16.59 -16.74 -7.16
C VAL A 168 -15.68 -16.07 -8.20
N LEU A 169 -14.42 -16.54 -8.33
CA LEU A 169 -13.51 -16.09 -9.38
C LEU A 169 -14.06 -16.38 -10.78
N GLN A 170 -14.61 -17.58 -11.02
CA GLN A 170 -15.29 -17.89 -12.28
C GLN A 170 -16.42 -16.91 -12.57
N GLN A 171 -17.27 -16.66 -11.57
CA GLN A 171 -18.38 -15.73 -11.65
C GLN A 171 -17.95 -14.29 -11.97
N LEU A 172 -16.83 -13.84 -11.41
CA LEU A 172 -16.21 -12.55 -11.71
C LEU A 172 -15.73 -12.47 -13.16
N VAL A 173 -15.01 -13.49 -13.64
CA VAL A 173 -14.48 -13.55 -15.02
C VAL A 173 -15.60 -13.56 -16.05
N GLU A 174 -16.64 -14.37 -15.82
CA GLU A 174 -17.81 -14.48 -16.69
C GLU A 174 -18.62 -13.18 -16.80
N ARG A 175 -18.65 -12.41 -15.71
CA ARG A 175 -19.36 -11.12 -15.64
C ARG A 175 -18.53 -9.96 -16.17
N TYR A 176 -17.24 -9.90 -15.86
CA TYR A 176 -16.39 -8.78 -16.22
C TYR A 176 -15.95 -8.77 -17.68
N ARG A 177 -15.59 -9.94 -18.24
CA ARG A 177 -15.17 -10.11 -19.66
C ARG A 177 -14.12 -9.07 -20.09
N GLY A 178 -13.16 -8.84 -19.23
CA GLY A 178 -12.05 -7.90 -19.42
C GLY A 178 -10.81 -8.38 -18.69
N PRO A 179 -9.66 -7.70 -18.86
CA PRO A 179 -8.39 -8.14 -18.30
C PRO A 179 -8.46 -8.35 -16.78
N VAL A 180 -8.08 -9.53 -16.30
CA VAL A 180 -7.97 -9.86 -14.88
C VAL A 180 -6.54 -10.30 -14.59
N SER A 181 -5.92 -9.69 -13.60
CA SER A 181 -4.66 -10.15 -13.01
C SER A 181 -4.95 -10.67 -11.61
N VAL A 182 -4.80 -11.98 -11.41
CA VAL A 182 -5.14 -12.64 -10.15
C VAL A 182 -3.93 -13.31 -9.54
N THR A 183 -3.68 -13.01 -8.26
CA THR A 183 -2.75 -13.80 -7.45
C THR A 183 -3.51 -14.92 -6.75
N ILE A 184 -3.09 -16.16 -6.99
CA ILE A 184 -3.65 -17.35 -6.35
C ILE A 184 -2.67 -17.87 -5.33
N HIS A 185 -3.08 -17.85 -4.06
CA HIS A 185 -2.29 -18.43 -2.99
C HIS A 185 -2.51 -19.94 -2.91
N ILE A 186 -1.40 -20.69 -2.94
CA ILE A 186 -1.40 -22.11 -2.64
C ILE A 186 -0.39 -22.33 -1.51
N PRO A 187 -0.86 -22.74 -0.32
CA PRO A 187 0.04 -23.08 0.76
C PRO A 187 1.02 -24.18 0.33
N LEU A 188 2.32 -24.02 0.57
CA LEU A 188 3.34 -25.00 0.24
C LEU A 188 4.39 -25.05 1.35
N PRO A 189 4.67 -26.23 1.96
CA PRO A 189 5.67 -26.34 3.03
C PRO A 189 7.05 -25.85 2.57
N LEU A 190 7.83 -25.29 3.52
CA LEU A 190 9.20 -24.86 3.25
C LEU A 190 10.02 -26.04 2.69
N HIS A 191 10.78 -25.78 1.63
CA HIS A 191 11.64 -26.75 0.95
C HIS A 191 10.91 -27.94 0.29
N ALA A 192 9.58 -27.99 0.31
CA ALA A 192 8.82 -29.00 -0.41
C ALA A 192 8.62 -28.63 -1.88
N THR A 193 8.58 -29.62 -2.75
CA THR A 193 8.13 -29.50 -4.15
C THR A 193 6.78 -30.19 -4.28
N PHE A 194 5.96 -29.77 -5.26
CA PHE A 194 4.66 -30.43 -5.48
C PHE A 194 4.79 -31.94 -5.74
N SER A 195 5.90 -32.38 -6.34
CA SER A 195 6.21 -33.81 -6.58
C SER A 195 6.53 -34.59 -5.31
N SER A 196 7.16 -33.95 -4.32
CA SER A 196 7.42 -34.55 -3.01
C SER A 196 6.16 -34.74 -2.15
N LEU A 197 5.06 -34.06 -2.49
CA LEU A 197 3.81 -34.13 -1.74
C LEU A 197 2.95 -35.31 -2.19
N LYS A 198 2.27 -35.95 -1.24
CA LYS A 198 1.29 -37.00 -1.52
C LYS A 198 0.16 -36.47 -2.43
N PRO A 199 -0.42 -37.29 -3.33
CA PRO A 199 -1.47 -36.85 -4.25
C PRO A 199 -2.70 -36.22 -3.58
N ASP A 200 -3.04 -36.66 -2.37
CA ASP A 200 -4.16 -36.17 -1.53
C ASP A 200 -3.81 -34.92 -0.72
N HIS A 201 -2.57 -34.43 -0.80
CA HIS A 201 -2.14 -33.25 -0.06
C HIS A 201 -2.92 -31.99 -0.49
N PRO A 202 -3.41 -31.15 0.44
CA PRO A 202 -4.24 -29.99 0.12
C PRO A 202 -3.66 -29.06 -0.95
N SER A 203 -2.34 -28.83 -0.94
CA SER A 203 -1.65 -28.01 -1.95
C SER A 203 -1.74 -28.60 -3.36
N ARG A 204 -1.63 -29.92 -3.52
CA ARG A 204 -1.77 -30.60 -4.82
C ARG A 204 -3.21 -30.59 -5.29
N VAL A 205 -4.15 -30.80 -4.37
CA VAL A 205 -5.60 -30.70 -4.66
C VAL A 205 -5.96 -29.28 -5.09
N ALA A 206 -5.48 -28.26 -4.39
CA ALA A 206 -5.68 -26.86 -4.75
C ALA A 206 -5.13 -26.52 -6.14
N LEU A 207 -3.92 -27.02 -6.47
CA LEU A 207 -3.34 -26.85 -7.80
C LEU A 207 -4.18 -27.57 -8.87
N SER A 208 -4.58 -28.82 -8.64
CA SER A 208 -5.46 -29.55 -9.57
C SER A 208 -6.80 -28.83 -9.80
N ASN A 209 -7.39 -28.28 -8.73
CA ASN A 209 -8.63 -27.51 -8.82
C ASN A 209 -8.45 -26.20 -9.59
N LEU A 210 -7.26 -25.59 -9.52
CA LEU A 210 -6.94 -24.41 -10.32
C LEU A 210 -6.86 -24.75 -11.81
N HIS A 211 -6.21 -25.86 -12.17
CA HIS A 211 -6.20 -26.33 -13.56
C HIS A 211 -7.62 -26.59 -14.06
N ALA A 212 -8.44 -27.29 -13.27
CA ALA A 212 -9.85 -27.54 -13.60
C ALA A 212 -10.66 -26.24 -13.76
N LEU A 213 -10.43 -25.24 -12.89
CA LEU A 213 -11.03 -23.91 -13.02
C LEU A 213 -10.60 -23.22 -14.31
N TYR A 214 -9.31 -23.22 -14.63
CA TYR A 214 -8.78 -22.53 -15.80
C TYR A 214 -9.36 -23.08 -17.11
N VAL A 215 -9.54 -24.41 -17.20
CA VAL A 215 -10.16 -25.05 -18.37
C VAL A 215 -11.69 -25.05 -18.35
N SER A 216 -12.32 -24.63 -17.24
CA SER A 216 -13.78 -24.65 -17.08
C SER A 216 -14.50 -23.67 -18.03
N SER A 217 -13.81 -22.62 -18.48
CA SER A 217 -14.37 -21.60 -19.37
C SER A 217 -13.29 -21.02 -20.27
N PRO A 218 -13.56 -20.83 -21.58
CA PRO A 218 -12.59 -20.23 -22.51
C PRO A 218 -12.24 -18.79 -22.11
N LEU A 219 -13.09 -18.11 -21.32
CA LEU A 219 -12.87 -16.75 -20.85
C LEU A 219 -11.62 -16.64 -19.96
N PHE A 220 -11.23 -17.69 -19.25
CA PHE A 220 -9.98 -17.69 -18.47
C PHE A 220 -8.76 -17.53 -19.38
N SER A 221 -8.66 -18.37 -20.40
CA SER A 221 -7.56 -18.29 -21.37
C SER A 221 -7.54 -16.98 -22.18
N GLN A 222 -8.69 -16.32 -22.32
CA GLN A 222 -8.81 -15.07 -23.04
C GLN A 222 -8.42 -13.86 -22.18
N TYR A 223 -8.81 -13.83 -20.91
CA TYR A 223 -8.78 -12.59 -20.12
C TYR A 223 -7.97 -12.64 -18.82
N VAL A 224 -7.58 -13.83 -18.34
CA VAL A 224 -7.04 -14.00 -17.00
C VAL A 224 -5.55 -14.31 -17.03
N ASP A 225 -4.76 -13.43 -16.44
CA ASP A 225 -3.37 -13.67 -16.06
C ASP A 225 -3.35 -14.20 -14.61
N VAL A 226 -2.82 -15.42 -14.42
CA VAL A 226 -2.73 -16.09 -13.12
C VAL A 226 -1.29 -16.07 -12.62
N HIS A 227 -1.10 -15.57 -11.40
CA HIS A 227 0.18 -15.54 -10.70
C HIS A 227 0.08 -16.42 -9.45
N LEU A 228 0.99 -17.37 -9.24
CA LEU A 228 0.97 -18.20 -8.03
C LEU A 228 1.77 -17.54 -6.92
N ALA A 229 1.21 -17.51 -5.72
CA ALA A 229 1.92 -17.19 -4.49
C ALA A 229 2.03 -18.45 -3.63
N LEU A 230 3.24 -18.96 -3.49
CA LEU A 230 3.54 -20.16 -2.72
C LEU A 230 4.20 -19.75 -1.41
N SER A 231 3.53 -19.99 -0.29
CA SER A 231 4.08 -19.70 1.04
C SER A 231 3.74 -20.81 2.04
N PRO A 232 4.52 -20.97 3.12
CA PRO A 232 4.28 -21.99 4.13
C PRO A 232 2.93 -21.83 4.85
N PHE A 233 2.39 -22.95 5.33
CA PHE A 233 1.26 -22.99 6.26
C PHE A 233 1.70 -22.49 7.64
N THR A 234 1.91 -21.20 7.81
CA THR A 234 2.21 -20.67 9.15
C THR A 234 1.42 -19.41 9.39
N SER A 235 0.36 -19.51 10.21
CA SER A 235 -0.03 -18.38 11.03
C SER A 235 0.95 -18.37 12.19
N ALA A 236 1.86 -17.39 12.24
CA ALA A 236 2.83 -17.25 13.33
C ALA A 236 2.18 -17.04 14.72
N LEU A 237 0.85 -17.09 14.82
CA LEU A 237 0.06 -16.77 15.99
C LEU A 237 -0.77 -17.94 16.54
N SER A 238 -0.82 -19.10 15.87
CA SER A 238 -1.56 -20.27 16.35
C SER A 238 -0.60 -21.37 16.81
N ALA A 239 -0.48 -21.57 18.13
CA ALA A 239 0.31 -22.65 18.74
C ALA A 239 -0.36 -24.04 18.65
N ASP A 240 -1.60 -24.11 18.15
CA ASP A 240 -2.38 -25.35 18.04
C ASP A 240 -2.13 -26.06 16.70
N PRO A 241 -1.55 -27.28 16.70
CA PRO A 241 -1.26 -28.03 15.48
C PRO A 241 -2.50 -28.52 14.70
N VAL A 242 -3.70 -28.53 15.30
CA VAL A 242 -4.96 -28.84 14.59
C VAL A 242 -5.43 -27.62 13.79
N VAL A 243 -5.41 -26.44 14.42
CA VAL A 243 -5.73 -25.16 13.76
C VAL A 243 -4.71 -24.81 12.67
N GLN A 244 -3.44 -25.19 12.84
CA GLN A 244 -2.42 -25.01 11.80
C GLN A 244 -2.71 -25.77 10.49
N ARG A 245 -3.38 -26.94 10.56
CA ARG A 245 -3.73 -27.75 9.37
C ARG A 245 -4.88 -27.16 8.57
N GLU A 246 -5.76 -26.41 9.21
CA GLU A 246 -6.92 -25.76 8.58
C GLU A 246 -6.74 -24.26 8.35
N SER A 247 -5.79 -23.62 9.05
CA SER A 247 -5.50 -22.21 8.85
C SER A 247 -4.82 -22.03 7.49
N GLU A 248 -5.33 -21.11 6.67
CA GLU A 248 -4.60 -20.50 5.55
C GLU A 248 -3.46 -19.62 6.11
N GLY A 249 -2.59 -20.21 6.94
CA GLY A 249 -1.47 -19.55 7.58
C GLY A 249 -0.59 -18.92 6.51
N GLY A 250 -0.36 -17.61 6.61
CA GLY A 250 0.40 -16.86 5.61
C GLY A 250 -0.41 -15.95 4.69
N ARG A 251 -1.64 -15.55 5.08
CA ARG A 251 -2.49 -14.52 4.42
C ARG A 251 -1.81 -13.15 4.23
N GLN A 252 -0.80 -13.09 3.38
CA GLN A 252 -0.04 -11.87 3.07
C GLN A 252 -0.77 -11.10 1.97
N PHE A 253 -1.99 -10.65 2.27
CA PHE A 253 -2.88 -10.04 1.29
C PHE A 253 -2.23 -8.87 0.54
N ASN A 254 -1.41 -8.05 1.21
CA ASN A 254 -0.73 -6.94 0.56
C ASN A 254 0.38 -7.38 -0.40
N VAL A 255 1.13 -8.45 -0.08
CA VAL A 255 2.08 -9.08 -1.03
C VAL A 255 1.32 -9.56 -2.28
N TRP A 256 0.18 -10.23 -2.08
CA TRP A 256 -0.60 -10.77 -3.20
C TRP A 256 -1.26 -9.67 -4.04
N ARG A 257 -1.71 -8.57 -3.42
CA ARG A 257 -2.17 -7.35 -4.11
C ARG A 257 -1.06 -6.72 -4.93
N ASN A 258 0.12 -6.56 -4.33
CA ASN A 258 1.29 -6.01 -5.01
C ASN A 258 1.67 -6.89 -6.21
N ALA A 259 1.67 -8.22 -6.07
CA ALA A 259 1.96 -9.14 -7.17
C ALA A 259 0.94 -9.02 -8.32
N ALA A 260 -0.37 -9.09 -8.02
CA ALA A 260 -1.42 -8.94 -9.04
C ALA A 260 -1.29 -7.58 -9.76
N ARG A 261 -1.02 -6.51 -9.01
CA ARG A 261 -0.82 -5.19 -9.59
C ARG A 261 0.45 -5.09 -10.42
N LEU A 262 1.57 -5.62 -9.94
CA LEU A 262 2.87 -5.58 -10.60
C LEU A 262 2.83 -6.23 -11.98
N PHE A 263 2.12 -7.35 -12.11
CA PHE A 263 2.04 -8.09 -13.37
C PHE A 263 0.82 -7.75 -14.24
N ALA A 264 -0.10 -6.89 -13.77
CA ALA A 264 -1.19 -6.38 -14.61
C ALA A 264 -0.63 -5.71 -15.87
N ARG A 265 -1.17 -6.04 -17.05
CA ARG A 265 -0.64 -5.57 -18.34
C ARG A 265 -1.11 -4.17 -18.76
N THR A 266 -2.06 -3.59 -18.02
CA THR A 266 -2.60 -2.24 -18.27
C THR A 266 -1.94 -1.16 -17.40
N ASN A 267 -2.13 0.10 -17.80
CA ASN A 267 -1.77 1.29 -17.03
C ASN A 267 -2.77 1.59 -15.91
N PHE A 268 -4.02 1.13 -16.05
CA PHE A 268 -5.08 1.36 -15.08
C PHE A 268 -5.54 0.06 -14.45
N VAL A 269 -5.66 0.04 -13.14
CA VAL A 269 -6.06 -1.14 -12.36
C VAL A 269 -7.17 -0.78 -11.39
N ILE A 270 -8.04 -1.75 -11.09
CA ILE A 270 -8.92 -1.69 -9.92
C ILE A 270 -8.50 -2.76 -8.93
N MET A 271 -8.26 -2.35 -7.68
CA MET A 271 -8.06 -3.29 -6.57
C MET A 271 -9.43 -3.76 -6.10
N LEU A 272 -9.84 -4.98 -6.49
CA LEU A 272 -11.18 -5.51 -6.26
C LEU A 272 -11.13 -6.85 -5.52
N ASP A 273 -11.88 -6.95 -4.43
CA ASP A 273 -12.05 -8.22 -3.73
C ASP A 273 -12.93 -9.14 -4.57
N VAL A 274 -12.58 -10.42 -4.67
CA VAL A 274 -13.26 -11.38 -5.57
C VAL A 274 -14.77 -11.49 -5.30
N ASP A 275 -15.20 -11.20 -4.07
CA ASP A 275 -16.59 -11.25 -3.62
C ASP A 275 -17.46 -10.09 -4.13
N PHE A 276 -16.93 -9.17 -4.95
CA PHE A 276 -17.72 -8.07 -5.50
C PHE A 276 -18.14 -8.32 -6.95
N ALA A 277 -19.45 -8.20 -7.18
CA ALA A 277 -20.02 -8.25 -8.51
C ALA A 277 -19.88 -6.90 -9.22
N VAL A 278 -19.37 -6.95 -10.46
CA VAL A 278 -19.34 -5.80 -11.39
C VAL A 278 -20.75 -5.52 -11.90
N CYS A 279 -21.43 -4.52 -11.32
CA CYS A 279 -22.84 -4.28 -11.59
C CYS A 279 -23.08 -3.33 -12.77
N THR A 280 -22.18 -2.37 -13.00
CA THR A 280 -22.28 -1.40 -14.11
C THR A 280 -20.97 -1.33 -14.90
N ASP A 281 -21.03 -0.78 -16.12
CA ASP A 281 -19.86 -0.67 -17.02
C ASP A 281 -18.96 0.53 -16.71
N TRP A 282 -18.35 0.54 -15.52
CA TRP A 282 -17.34 1.56 -15.17
C TRP A 282 -16.06 1.44 -16.02
N ARG A 283 -15.77 0.25 -16.56
CA ARG A 283 -14.61 0.00 -17.44
C ARG A 283 -14.79 0.76 -18.75
N GLY A 284 -15.95 0.61 -19.41
CA GLY A 284 -16.29 1.34 -20.62
C GLY A 284 -16.24 2.85 -20.40
N PHE A 285 -16.82 3.34 -19.30
CA PHE A 285 -16.76 4.76 -18.92
C PHE A 285 -15.32 5.30 -18.85
N VAL A 286 -14.42 4.59 -18.15
CA VAL A 286 -13.02 5.01 -18.02
C VAL A 286 -12.31 4.99 -19.38
N ARG A 287 -12.47 3.92 -20.16
CA ARG A 287 -11.86 3.81 -21.50
C ARG A 287 -12.31 4.92 -22.44
N GLU A 288 -13.60 5.23 -22.45
CA GLU A 288 -14.14 6.28 -23.31
C GLU A 288 -13.65 7.66 -22.87
N THR A 289 -13.67 7.95 -21.56
CA THR A 289 -13.16 9.23 -21.04
C THR A 289 -11.67 9.40 -21.32
N ILE A 290 -10.88 8.30 -21.29
CA ILE A 290 -9.47 8.32 -21.69
C ILE A 290 -9.31 8.66 -23.17
N ARG A 291 -10.12 8.03 -24.04
CA ARG A 291 -10.11 8.27 -25.49
C ARG A 291 -10.45 9.73 -25.80
N GLU A 292 -11.52 10.26 -25.20
CA GLU A 292 -11.92 11.66 -25.31
C GLU A 292 -10.82 12.62 -24.81
N ALA A 293 -10.13 12.27 -23.71
CA ALA A 293 -9.04 13.07 -23.19
C ALA A 293 -7.81 13.11 -24.11
N ALA A 294 -7.57 12.04 -24.89
CA ALA A 294 -6.50 11.99 -25.87
C ALA A 294 -6.83 12.78 -27.15
N GLU A 295 -8.11 12.81 -27.53
CA GLU A 295 -8.60 13.52 -28.73
C GLU A 295 -8.82 15.02 -28.50
N SER A 296 -9.00 15.46 -27.26
CA SER A 296 -9.16 16.87 -26.91
C SER A 296 -7.88 17.67 -27.18
N PRO A 297 -7.89 18.67 -28.08
CA PRO A 297 -6.73 19.51 -28.36
C PRO A 297 -6.30 20.21 -27.07
N SER A 298 -5.02 20.08 -26.70
CA SER A 298 -4.43 20.93 -25.65
C SER A 298 -4.82 22.38 -25.92
N PRO A 299 -5.36 23.13 -24.94
CA PRO A 299 -5.79 24.49 -25.19
C PRO A 299 -4.57 25.29 -25.66
N ILE A 300 -4.61 25.68 -26.94
CA ILE A 300 -3.75 26.72 -27.50
C ILE A 300 -3.84 27.87 -26.51
N ARG A 301 -2.70 28.24 -25.89
CA ARG A 301 -2.57 29.40 -25.01
C ARG A 301 -3.39 30.55 -25.61
N PRO A 302 -4.46 31.02 -24.96
CA PRO A 302 -5.07 32.26 -25.37
C PRO A 302 -4.02 33.36 -25.18
N PRO A 303 -3.93 34.36 -26.09
CA PRO A 303 -3.10 35.52 -25.85
C PRO A 303 -3.54 36.17 -24.54
N PHE A 304 -2.54 36.51 -23.74
CA PHE A 304 -2.60 37.13 -22.42
C PHE A 304 -3.77 38.13 -22.32
N ARG A 305 -4.88 37.73 -21.69
CA ARG A 305 -5.97 38.63 -21.31
C ARG A 305 -5.93 38.82 -19.80
N THR A 306 -5.50 40.00 -19.39
CA THR A 306 -5.46 40.46 -18.01
C THR A 306 -6.87 40.51 -17.42
N GLY A 307 -7.05 39.88 -16.26
CA GLY A 307 -8.21 40.09 -15.38
C GLY A 307 -9.27 38.99 -15.42
N ARG A 308 -9.09 37.91 -14.64
CA ARG A 308 -10.22 37.13 -14.10
C ARG A 308 -10.40 37.52 -12.63
N THR A 309 -11.61 37.93 -12.27
CA THR A 309 -12.01 38.27 -10.90
C THR A 309 -12.08 37.02 -10.03
N HIS A 310 -11.79 37.17 -8.74
CA HIS A 310 -11.73 36.10 -7.73
C HIS A 310 -13.05 35.29 -7.59
N GLU A 311 -14.18 35.82 -8.08
CA GLU A 311 -15.48 35.15 -8.13
C GLU A 311 -15.61 34.13 -9.27
N SER A 312 -14.95 34.36 -10.42
CA SER A 312 -14.99 33.43 -11.55
C SER A 312 -14.18 32.14 -11.32
N ILE A 313 -13.18 32.21 -10.44
CA ILE A 313 -12.42 31.05 -9.99
C ILE A 313 -13.26 30.21 -9.03
N ARG A 314 -13.96 30.85 -8.09
CA ARG A 314 -14.89 30.18 -7.16
C ARG A 314 -16.11 29.55 -7.83
N ALA A 315 -16.60 30.14 -8.92
CA ALA A 315 -17.70 29.58 -9.71
C ALA A 315 -17.26 28.37 -10.56
N ALA A 316 -16.01 28.34 -11.04
CA ALA A 316 -15.43 27.18 -11.71
C ALA A 316 -15.14 26.04 -10.73
N ASP A 317 -14.72 26.33 -9.49
CA ASP A 317 -14.55 25.33 -8.43
C ASP A 317 -15.89 24.73 -7.95
N ALA A 318 -17.01 25.45 -8.13
CA ALA A 318 -18.36 24.97 -7.80
C ALA A 318 -18.96 24.03 -8.87
N ALA A 319 -18.45 24.09 -10.10
CA ALA A 319 -18.74 23.13 -11.18
C ALA A 319 -17.60 22.13 -11.25
N GLY A 320 -17.69 21.04 -10.47
CA GLY A 320 -16.61 20.06 -10.29
C GLY A 320 -15.84 19.70 -11.57
N ALA A 321 -14.53 19.47 -11.42
CA ALA A 321 -13.61 19.16 -12.51
C ALA A 321 -14.22 18.18 -13.52
N THR A 322 -14.04 18.46 -14.80
CA THR A 322 -14.61 17.65 -15.88
C THR A 322 -14.06 16.22 -15.83
N ALA A 323 -14.82 15.24 -16.32
CA ALA A 323 -14.40 13.83 -16.33
C ALA A 323 -13.01 13.65 -17.00
N THR A 324 -12.76 14.40 -18.07
CA THR A 324 -11.48 14.47 -18.79
C THR A 324 -10.31 14.94 -17.92
N GLU A 325 -10.51 15.99 -17.12
CA GLU A 325 -9.48 16.49 -16.19
C GLU A 325 -9.14 15.47 -15.09
N ILE A 326 -10.16 14.78 -14.57
CA ILE A 326 -9.97 13.76 -13.54
C ILE A 326 -9.21 12.55 -14.12
N VAL A 327 -9.52 12.14 -15.36
CA VAL A 327 -8.79 11.07 -16.04
C VAL A 327 -7.35 11.45 -16.37
N LYS A 328 -7.07 12.72 -16.68
CA LYS A 328 -5.70 13.21 -16.80
C LYS A 328 -4.94 13.03 -15.47
N LYS A 329 -5.55 13.44 -14.35
CA LYS A 329 -4.99 13.21 -13.00
C LYS A 329 -4.82 11.72 -12.68
N LEU A 330 -5.75 10.88 -13.12
CA LEU A 330 -5.67 9.42 -12.97
C LEU A 330 -4.43 8.88 -13.68
N ARG A 331 -4.18 9.30 -14.93
CA ARG A 331 -2.99 8.92 -15.70
C ARG A 331 -1.69 9.41 -15.05
N GLU A 332 -1.69 10.63 -14.52
CA GLU A 332 -0.57 11.20 -13.75
C GLU A 332 -0.35 10.53 -12.39
N GLY A 333 -1.25 9.64 -11.95
CA GLY A 333 -1.16 8.97 -10.65
C GLY A 333 -1.48 9.90 -9.48
N THR A 334 -2.32 10.92 -9.69
CA THR A 334 -2.76 11.88 -8.65
C THR A 334 -4.27 11.83 -8.40
N ALA A 335 -5.01 10.94 -9.08
CA ALA A 335 -6.41 10.65 -8.80
C ALA A 335 -6.68 9.14 -8.68
N ALA A 336 -7.69 8.81 -7.89
CA ALA A 336 -8.27 7.49 -7.74
C ALA A 336 -9.79 7.60 -7.95
N LEU A 337 -10.35 6.83 -8.88
CA LEU A 337 -11.80 6.80 -9.11
C LEU A 337 -12.44 5.75 -8.21
N VAL A 338 -13.21 6.20 -7.22
CA VAL A 338 -13.99 5.35 -6.32
C VAL A 338 -15.22 4.83 -7.05
N VAL A 339 -15.39 3.50 -7.03
CA VAL A 339 -16.64 2.83 -7.39
C VAL A 339 -17.39 2.48 -6.09
N PRO A 340 -18.50 3.18 -5.76
CA PRO A 340 -19.31 2.91 -4.56
C PRO A 340 -19.70 1.45 -4.41
N ALA A 341 -19.73 0.97 -3.16
CA ALA A 341 -20.00 -0.42 -2.83
C ALA A 341 -21.26 -0.55 -1.98
N PHE A 342 -22.06 -1.57 -2.28
CA PHE A 342 -23.32 -1.85 -1.59
C PHE A 342 -23.39 -3.32 -1.18
N GLU A 343 -24.30 -3.63 -0.26
CA GLU A 343 -24.63 -4.99 0.15
C GLU A 343 -26.12 -5.12 0.44
N TYR A 344 -26.65 -6.33 0.23
CA TYR A 344 -28.02 -6.64 0.63
C TYR A 344 -28.13 -6.70 2.15
N VAL A 345 -29.15 -6.04 2.69
CA VAL A 345 -29.41 -6.02 4.15
C VAL A 345 -29.67 -7.44 4.66
N LYS A 346 -30.36 -8.25 3.86
CA LYS A 346 -30.55 -9.68 4.12
C LYS A 346 -29.58 -10.48 3.26
N GLN A 347 -28.64 -11.18 3.91
CA GLN A 347 -27.60 -11.95 3.22
C GLN A 347 -28.15 -12.90 2.15
N ARG A 348 -29.28 -13.57 2.41
CA ARG A 348 -29.88 -14.52 1.45
C ARG A 348 -30.24 -13.87 0.10
N ASP A 349 -30.59 -12.58 0.11
CA ASP A 349 -30.99 -11.84 -1.09
C ASP A 349 -29.74 -11.42 -1.89
N GLY A 350 -28.56 -11.38 -1.25
CA GLY A 350 -27.28 -11.02 -1.83
C GLY A 350 -26.41 -12.20 -2.31
N ILE A 351 -26.93 -13.44 -2.34
CA ILE A 351 -26.12 -14.62 -2.73
C ILE A 351 -26.02 -14.75 -4.26
N ASP A 352 -27.12 -14.53 -4.98
CA ASP A 352 -27.16 -14.73 -6.43
C ASP A 352 -26.90 -13.42 -7.16
N GLN A 353 -25.66 -13.24 -7.61
CA GLN A 353 -25.26 -12.03 -8.32
C GLN A 353 -26.08 -11.75 -9.60
N ARG A 354 -26.77 -12.75 -10.18
CA ARG A 354 -27.60 -12.55 -11.40
C ARG A 354 -28.83 -11.68 -11.15
N THR A 355 -29.27 -11.55 -9.90
CA THR A 355 -30.43 -10.75 -9.52
C THR A 355 -30.08 -9.30 -9.19
N PHE A 356 -28.77 -8.97 -9.18
CA PHE A 356 -28.29 -7.66 -8.79
C PHE A 356 -28.68 -6.61 -9.84
N PRO A 357 -29.05 -5.38 -9.41
CA PRO A 357 -29.35 -4.30 -10.34
C PRO A 357 -28.13 -3.99 -11.21
N THR A 358 -28.36 -3.75 -12.49
CA THR A 358 -27.31 -3.45 -13.49
C THR A 358 -27.23 -1.97 -13.85
N ASP A 359 -28.03 -1.13 -13.18
CA ASP A 359 -28.03 0.31 -13.35
C ASP A 359 -28.39 1.02 -12.03
N LYS A 360 -28.07 2.33 -11.96
CA LYS A 360 -28.32 3.14 -10.77
C LYS A 360 -29.80 3.26 -10.45
N GLN A 361 -30.69 3.21 -11.45
CA GLN A 361 -32.12 3.34 -11.21
C GLN A 361 -32.66 2.13 -10.42
N GLY A 362 -32.26 0.92 -10.79
CA GLY A 362 -32.54 -0.32 -10.07
C GLY A 362 -31.96 -0.30 -8.67
N LEU A 363 -30.71 0.15 -8.51
CA LEU A 363 -30.09 0.33 -7.20
C LEU A 363 -30.90 1.26 -6.29
N LEU A 364 -31.30 2.45 -6.80
CA LEU A 364 -32.06 3.43 -6.03
C LEU A 364 -33.45 2.91 -5.63
N LYS A 365 -34.10 2.10 -6.47
CA LYS A 365 -35.37 1.43 -6.11
C LYS A 365 -35.20 0.52 -4.90
N LEU A 366 -34.11 -0.26 -4.85
CA LEU A 366 -33.81 -1.16 -3.73
C LEU A 366 -33.38 -0.39 -2.46
N ALA A 367 -32.60 0.68 -2.63
CA ALA A 367 -32.10 1.48 -1.51
C ALA A 367 -33.19 2.33 -0.84
N ARG A 368 -34.15 2.83 -1.63
CA ARG A 368 -35.27 3.67 -1.16
C ARG A 368 -36.52 2.86 -0.77
N ALA A 369 -36.48 1.54 -0.87
CA ALA A 369 -37.54 0.68 -0.35
C ALA A 369 -37.71 0.90 1.17
N ASN A 370 -38.90 0.62 1.70
CA ASN A 370 -39.18 0.70 3.13
C ASN A 370 -39.70 -0.64 3.67
N PRO A 371 -38.88 -1.41 4.43
CA PRO A 371 -37.49 -1.12 4.79
C PRO A 371 -36.52 -1.25 3.59
N PRO A 372 -35.32 -0.63 3.65
CA PRO A 372 -34.31 -0.75 2.59
C PRO A 372 -33.91 -2.21 2.34
N VAL A 373 -33.79 -2.58 1.07
CA VAL A 373 -33.36 -3.94 0.66
C VAL A 373 -31.83 -4.00 0.51
N ILE A 374 -31.23 -2.90 0.08
CA ILE A 374 -29.79 -2.75 -0.11
C ILE A 374 -29.29 -1.51 0.66
N ALA A 375 -28.09 -1.58 1.21
CA ALA A 375 -27.44 -0.50 1.93
C ALA A 375 -25.99 -0.29 1.44
N SER A 376 -25.36 0.81 1.84
CA SER A 376 -23.92 0.99 1.64
C SER A 376 -23.16 -0.16 2.30
N PHE A 377 -22.11 -0.66 1.64
CA PHE A 377 -21.31 -1.77 2.15
C PHE A 377 -20.75 -1.46 3.55
N HIS A 378 -20.91 -2.41 4.47
CA HIS A 378 -20.58 -2.27 5.88
C HIS A 378 -21.21 -1.04 6.54
N ALA A 379 -22.51 -0.79 6.30
CA ALA A 379 -23.21 0.37 6.87
C ALA A 379 -23.10 0.50 8.41
N SER A 380 -22.96 -0.62 9.12
CA SER A 380 -22.76 -0.66 10.58
C SER A 380 -21.36 -0.20 11.02
N TRP A 381 -20.37 -0.22 10.12
CA TRP A 381 -19.02 0.29 10.34
C TRP A 381 -18.77 1.51 9.44
N ALA A 382 -19.42 2.62 9.80
CA ALA A 382 -19.37 3.88 9.05
C ALA A 382 -17.95 4.33 8.65
N PRO A 383 -16.90 4.22 9.49
CA PRO A 383 -15.55 4.60 9.09
C PRO A 383 -14.98 3.83 7.88
N GLY A 384 -15.54 2.69 7.48
CA GLY A 384 -15.03 2.00 6.29
C GLY A 384 -15.33 2.74 4.99
N HIS A 385 -16.51 3.38 4.91
CA HIS A 385 -17.06 3.80 3.61
C HIS A 385 -17.78 5.15 3.63
N ASN A 386 -17.96 5.80 4.79
CA ASN A 386 -18.71 7.05 4.88
C ASN A 386 -18.11 8.23 4.09
N SER A 387 -16.80 8.25 3.88
CA SER A 387 -16.14 9.27 3.04
C SER A 387 -16.59 9.23 1.58
N THR A 388 -17.29 8.18 1.13
CA THR A 388 -17.97 8.16 -0.18
C THR A 388 -19.14 9.14 -0.25
N GLU A 389 -19.68 9.61 0.89
CA GLU A 389 -20.84 10.50 0.97
C GLU A 389 -22.07 9.92 0.24
N TYR A 390 -22.57 8.76 0.70
CA TYR A 390 -23.67 8.04 0.05
C TYR A 390 -24.96 8.87 -0.10
N GLU A 391 -25.26 9.79 0.82
CA GLU A 391 -26.40 10.71 0.66
C GLU A 391 -26.26 11.61 -0.58
N ARG A 392 -25.04 12.11 -0.85
CA ARG A 392 -24.73 12.83 -2.07
C ARG A 392 -24.82 11.92 -3.30
N TYR A 393 -24.33 10.69 -3.19
CA TYR A 393 -24.47 9.70 -4.27
C TYR A 393 -25.95 9.45 -4.63
N PHE A 394 -26.82 9.28 -3.63
CA PHE A 394 -28.25 9.02 -3.82
C PHE A 394 -29.04 10.22 -4.32
N SER A 395 -28.59 11.46 -4.05
CA SER A 395 -29.27 12.67 -4.51
C SER A 395 -28.99 12.98 -5.99
N ILE A 396 -27.84 12.53 -6.52
CA ILE A 396 -27.50 12.70 -7.94
C ILE A 396 -28.38 11.77 -8.81
N PRO A 397 -29.15 12.30 -9.78
CA PRO A 397 -29.98 11.48 -10.67
C PRO A 397 -29.17 10.49 -11.53
N PRO A 398 -29.73 9.31 -11.86
CA PRO A 398 -29.11 8.37 -12.80
C PRO A 398 -28.80 9.00 -14.17
N GLY A 399 -27.66 8.60 -14.75
CA GLY A 399 -27.24 8.99 -16.09
C GLY A 399 -26.67 10.41 -16.20
N LYS A 400 -26.37 11.07 -15.08
CA LYS A 400 -25.78 12.41 -15.06
C LYS A 400 -24.27 12.40 -15.32
N GLY A 401 -23.60 11.27 -15.17
CA GLY A 401 -22.16 11.12 -15.35
C GLY A 401 -21.34 11.93 -14.35
N ALA A 402 -21.93 12.36 -13.24
CA ALA A 402 -21.25 13.25 -12.30
C ALA A 402 -20.13 12.49 -11.56
N ILE A 403 -18.99 13.16 -11.41
CA ILE A 403 -17.88 12.70 -10.58
C ILE A 403 -17.65 13.76 -9.51
N TYR A 404 -17.53 13.36 -8.24
CA TYR A 404 -17.27 14.31 -7.16
C TYR A 404 -16.11 13.87 -6.29
N LYS A 405 -15.32 14.85 -5.82
CA LYS A 405 -14.19 14.62 -4.93
C LYS A 405 -14.69 14.22 -3.54
N VAL A 406 -13.98 13.30 -2.90
CA VAL A 406 -14.09 13.02 -1.46
C VAL A 406 -13.44 14.16 -0.69
N GLU A 407 -14.23 14.95 0.03
CA GLU A 407 -13.72 16.10 0.79
C GLU A 407 -13.28 15.71 2.20
N GLN A 408 -13.95 14.73 2.80
CA GLN A 408 -13.69 14.28 4.17
C GLN A 408 -13.03 12.91 4.19
N TYR A 409 -11.73 12.89 3.88
CA TYR A 409 -10.93 11.69 4.02
C TYR A 409 -10.66 11.36 5.51
N GLN A 410 -10.58 10.07 5.81
CA GLN A 410 -10.10 9.57 7.10
C GLN A 410 -9.48 8.19 6.95
N SER A 411 -8.55 7.86 7.86
CA SER A 411 -7.65 6.71 7.69
C SER A 411 -8.34 5.34 7.65
N ALA A 412 -9.59 5.18 8.10
CA ALA A 412 -10.27 3.90 7.99
C ALA A 412 -10.98 3.70 6.64
N TYR A 413 -10.95 4.70 5.75
CA TYR A 413 -11.66 4.65 4.47
C TYR A 413 -11.05 3.59 3.53
N GLU A 414 -11.87 2.59 3.17
CA GLU A 414 -11.49 1.41 2.38
C GLU A 414 -12.31 1.21 1.08
N PRO A 415 -12.43 2.23 0.20
CA PRO A 415 -13.18 2.12 -1.05
C PRO A 415 -12.56 1.13 -2.05
N TYR A 416 -13.30 0.82 -3.11
CA TYR A 416 -12.77 0.18 -4.31
C TYR A 416 -12.43 1.25 -5.33
N VAL A 417 -11.17 1.30 -5.74
CA VAL A 417 -10.64 2.39 -6.55
C VAL A 417 -9.97 1.91 -7.82
N ILE A 418 -10.26 2.61 -8.91
CA ILE A 418 -9.51 2.54 -10.16
C ILE A 418 -8.36 3.56 -10.05
N THR A 419 -7.12 3.11 -10.23
CA THR A 419 -5.92 3.94 -10.12
C THR A 419 -4.99 3.70 -11.30
N SER A 420 -4.03 4.61 -11.50
CA SER A 420 -2.81 4.23 -12.23
C SER A 420 -2.10 3.09 -11.51
N LYS A 421 -1.51 2.17 -12.27
CA LYS A 421 -0.68 1.07 -11.77
C LYS A 421 0.55 1.57 -11.00
N HIS A 422 0.98 2.82 -11.24
CA HIS A 422 2.20 3.42 -10.70
C HIS A 422 2.03 4.16 -9.37
N VAL A 423 0.86 4.10 -8.74
CA VAL A 423 0.65 4.65 -7.38
C VAL A 423 1.47 3.88 -6.32
N SER A 424 1.56 4.38 -5.09
CA SER A 424 2.31 3.72 -4.00
C SER A 424 1.90 2.26 -3.80
N TRP A 425 2.86 1.39 -3.48
CA TRP A 425 2.62 -0.03 -3.17
C TRP A 425 1.92 -0.20 -1.82
N CYS A 426 1.29 -1.35 -1.61
CA CYS A 426 0.72 -1.69 -0.30
C CYS A 426 1.83 -2.19 0.64
N ASP A 427 1.81 -1.78 1.91
CA ASP A 427 2.77 -2.22 2.92
C ASP A 427 2.63 -3.73 3.21
N GLU A 428 3.68 -4.49 2.96
CA GLU A 428 3.67 -5.96 2.97
C GLU A 428 3.71 -6.57 4.38
N ARG A 429 3.93 -5.75 5.41
CA ARG A 429 3.92 -6.18 6.82
C ARG A 429 2.52 -6.58 7.30
N PHE A 430 1.48 -6.10 6.61
CA PHE A 430 0.10 -6.47 6.91
C PHE A 430 -0.20 -7.90 6.44
N ALA A 431 -0.22 -8.82 7.40
CA ALA A 431 -0.68 -10.19 7.22
C ALA A 431 -2.03 -10.42 7.94
N GLY A 432 -2.90 -11.21 7.34
CA GLY A 432 -4.22 -11.52 7.87
C GLY A 432 -5.24 -10.37 7.75
N TYR A 433 -6.38 -10.54 8.41
CA TYR A 433 -7.51 -9.63 8.35
C TYR A 433 -7.31 -8.32 9.14
N GLY A 434 -7.90 -7.24 8.63
CA GLY A 434 -8.01 -5.94 9.28
C GLY A 434 -6.90 -4.96 8.89
N GLY A 435 -7.28 -3.71 8.58
CA GLY A 435 -6.37 -2.57 8.36
C GLY A 435 -5.49 -2.65 7.11
N ASN A 436 -5.37 -3.82 6.46
CA ASN A 436 -4.47 -4.04 5.32
C ASN A 436 -4.82 -3.18 4.09
N LYS A 437 -6.10 -3.09 3.73
CA LYS A 437 -6.59 -2.29 2.60
C LYS A 437 -6.57 -0.80 2.94
N ALA A 438 -7.02 -0.43 4.15
CA ALA A 438 -6.94 0.95 4.65
C ALA A 438 -5.51 1.48 4.61
N ALA A 439 -4.53 0.69 5.05
CA ALA A 439 -3.13 1.10 5.01
C ALA A 439 -2.64 1.41 3.59
N CYS A 440 -2.97 0.56 2.63
CA CYS A 440 -2.61 0.78 1.23
C CYS A 440 -3.23 2.08 0.67
N LEU A 441 -4.52 2.31 0.95
CA LEU A 441 -5.26 3.48 0.47
C LEU A 441 -4.87 4.77 1.19
N PHE A 442 -4.53 4.68 2.48
CA PHE A 442 -3.97 5.76 3.28
C PHE A 442 -2.65 6.23 2.71
N GLU A 443 -1.74 5.30 2.40
CA GLU A 443 -0.47 5.67 1.81
C GLU A 443 -0.62 6.34 0.44
N MET A 444 -1.51 5.80 -0.41
CA MET A 444 -1.84 6.44 -1.69
C MET A 444 -2.33 7.88 -1.47
N TYR A 445 -3.20 8.11 -0.49
CA TYR A 445 -3.71 9.44 -0.18
C TYR A 445 -2.58 10.40 0.21
N LEU A 446 -1.68 9.99 1.10
CA LEU A 446 -0.52 10.80 1.51
C LEU A 446 0.45 11.09 0.35
N SER A 447 0.54 10.21 -0.65
CA SER A 447 1.36 10.39 -1.85
C SER A 447 0.84 11.45 -2.84
N GLY A 448 -0.31 12.07 -2.52
CA GLY A 448 -0.93 13.14 -3.30
C GLY A 448 -2.09 12.66 -4.18
N VAL A 449 -2.55 11.41 -4.01
CA VAL A 449 -3.71 10.87 -4.73
C VAL A 449 -5.00 11.37 -4.09
N SER A 450 -5.84 12.06 -4.86
CA SER A 450 -7.19 12.46 -4.45
C SER A 450 -8.24 11.46 -4.92
N TYR A 451 -9.31 11.28 -4.13
CA TYR A 451 -10.34 10.27 -4.38
C TYR A 451 -11.58 10.93 -4.98
N TYR A 452 -12.15 10.31 -6.02
CA TYR A 452 -13.25 10.84 -6.81
C TYR A 452 -14.32 9.78 -7.02
N VAL A 453 -15.54 10.01 -6.54
CA VAL A 453 -16.65 9.06 -6.61
C VAL A 453 -17.36 9.12 -7.95
N LEU A 454 -17.50 7.96 -8.59
CA LEU A 454 -18.31 7.79 -9.81
C LEU A 454 -19.79 7.64 -9.43
N SER A 455 -20.62 8.63 -9.74
CA SER A 455 -21.99 8.66 -9.24
C SER A 455 -22.97 7.74 -9.97
N ASP A 456 -22.64 7.21 -11.15
CA ASP A 456 -23.49 6.28 -11.92
C ASP A 456 -23.02 4.84 -11.87
N HIS A 457 -21.90 4.59 -11.20
CA HIS A 457 -21.30 3.26 -11.13
C HIS A 457 -21.27 2.72 -9.71
N PHE A 458 -21.37 1.40 -9.59
CA PHE A 458 -21.33 0.74 -8.29
C PHE A 458 -20.95 -0.74 -8.40
N LEU A 459 -20.58 -1.28 -7.25
CA LEU A 459 -20.31 -2.69 -7.01
C LEU A 459 -21.27 -3.20 -5.92
N ILE A 460 -21.57 -4.50 -5.94
CA ILE A 460 -22.34 -5.14 -4.88
C ILE A 460 -21.55 -6.33 -4.33
N HIS A 461 -21.42 -6.39 -3.01
CA HIS A 461 -20.85 -7.54 -2.31
C HIS A 461 -21.79 -8.74 -2.44
N GLN A 462 -21.26 -9.85 -2.95
CA GLN A 462 -21.94 -11.13 -2.95
C GLN A 462 -21.85 -11.74 -1.56
N SER A 463 -23.02 -11.90 -0.93
CA SER A 463 -23.11 -12.45 0.41
C SER A 463 -22.56 -13.87 0.46
N HIS A 464 -21.68 -14.11 1.43
CA HIS A 464 -21.09 -15.41 1.70
C HIS A 464 -20.91 -15.57 3.21
N LYS A 465 -20.70 -16.81 3.67
CA LYS A 465 -20.38 -17.06 5.08
C LYS A 465 -18.98 -16.53 5.39
N TYR A 466 -18.82 -15.93 6.56
CA TYR A 466 -17.55 -15.45 7.07
C TYR A 466 -16.97 -16.42 8.08
N GLU A 467 -15.67 -16.66 8.03
CA GLU A 467 -14.92 -17.36 9.07
C GLU A 467 -14.49 -16.36 10.14
N GLU A 468 -15.26 -16.21 11.23
CA GLU A 468 -15.06 -15.13 12.21
C GLU A 468 -13.96 -15.39 13.26
N GLU A 469 -13.64 -16.64 13.57
CA GLU A 469 -12.74 -16.99 14.68
C GLU A 469 -11.28 -16.58 14.40
N ALA A 470 -10.76 -16.90 13.20
CA ALA A 470 -9.40 -16.50 12.79
C ALA A 470 -9.21 -14.98 12.65
N ARG A 471 -10.31 -14.24 12.41
CA ARG A 471 -10.27 -12.80 12.18
C ARG A 471 -9.95 -12.00 13.43
N ARG A 472 -10.30 -12.50 14.62
CA ARG A 472 -10.19 -11.71 15.86
C ARG A 472 -8.74 -11.41 16.24
N GLU A 473 -7.88 -12.43 16.25
CA GLU A 473 -6.47 -12.26 16.63
C GLU A 473 -5.67 -11.50 15.57
N GLU A 474 -5.92 -11.76 14.28
CA GLU A 474 -5.29 -11.02 13.18
C GLU A 474 -5.65 -9.52 13.22
N ARG A 475 -6.94 -9.19 13.43
CA ARG A 475 -7.40 -7.81 13.58
C ARG A 475 -6.76 -7.12 14.79
N LYS A 476 -6.52 -7.85 15.89
CA LYS A 476 -5.86 -7.32 17.09
C LYS A 476 -4.40 -6.96 16.81
N SER A 477 -3.66 -7.86 16.15
CA SER A 477 -2.28 -7.61 15.73
C SER A 477 -2.20 -6.41 14.77
N ASN A 478 -3.01 -6.41 13.72
CA ASN A 478 -3.01 -5.37 12.70
C ASN A 478 -3.47 -4.01 13.23
N ARG A 479 -4.26 -3.94 14.31
CA ARG A 479 -4.63 -2.66 14.93
C ARG A 479 -3.42 -1.90 15.45
N LYS A 480 -2.46 -2.59 16.09
CA LYS A 480 -1.24 -1.97 16.59
C LYS A 480 -0.33 -1.56 15.43
N LEU A 481 -0.07 -2.49 14.51
CA LEU A 481 0.69 -2.21 13.30
C LEU A 481 0.13 -1.00 12.54
N TYR A 482 -1.20 -0.89 12.43
CA TYR A 482 -1.81 0.23 11.72
C TYR A 482 -1.68 1.58 12.43
N ALA A 483 -1.63 1.59 13.76
CA ALA A 483 -1.37 2.83 14.50
C ALA A 483 0.05 3.33 14.19
N ASP A 484 1.04 2.45 14.30
CA ASP A 484 2.46 2.76 14.06
C ASP A 484 2.69 3.14 12.58
N PHE A 485 2.13 2.38 11.65
CA PHE A 485 2.19 2.63 10.21
C PHE A 485 1.73 4.03 9.82
N LYS A 486 0.67 4.56 10.44
CA LYS A 486 0.18 5.91 10.14
C LYS A 486 1.17 6.97 10.56
N GLU A 487 1.83 6.81 11.71
CA GLU A 487 2.86 7.74 12.17
C GLU A 487 4.08 7.68 11.24
N GLU A 488 4.58 6.47 10.97
CA GLU A 488 5.71 6.21 10.07
C GLU A 488 5.48 6.80 8.68
N SER A 489 4.33 6.50 8.07
CA SER A 489 3.99 7.00 6.74
C SER A 489 3.85 8.51 6.72
N CYS A 490 3.24 9.11 7.75
CA CYS A 490 3.17 10.56 7.85
C CYS A 490 4.55 11.21 7.88
N LEU A 491 5.46 10.74 8.74
CA LEU A 491 6.82 11.26 8.80
C LEU A 491 7.55 11.07 7.47
N ARG A 492 7.45 9.88 6.87
CA ARG A 492 8.09 9.54 5.59
C ARG A 492 7.66 10.49 4.46
N TYR A 493 6.35 10.70 4.28
CA TYR A 493 5.85 11.57 3.20
C TYR A 493 6.09 13.05 3.48
N LEU A 494 5.89 13.53 4.72
CA LEU A 494 6.19 14.93 5.06
C LEU A 494 7.68 15.25 4.85
N TYR A 495 8.57 14.35 5.29
CA TYR A 495 10.01 14.51 5.09
C TYR A 495 10.40 14.45 3.62
N ARG A 496 9.82 13.53 2.85
CA ARG A 496 10.01 13.45 1.39
C ARG A 496 9.65 14.77 0.71
N TYR A 497 8.44 15.28 0.95
CA TYR A 497 8.00 16.54 0.36
C TYR A 497 8.83 17.74 0.82
N TYR A 498 9.29 17.75 2.07
CA TYR A 498 10.21 18.78 2.56
C TYR A 498 11.53 18.76 1.78
N ARG A 499 12.15 17.58 1.63
CA ARG A 499 13.41 17.42 0.90
C ARG A 499 13.30 17.75 -0.58
N GLU A 500 12.17 17.42 -1.20
CA GLU A 500 11.88 17.73 -2.59
C GLU A 500 11.46 19.20 -2.81
N GLY A 501 11.27 19.99 -1.74
CA GLY A 501 10.79 21.37 -1.82
C GLY A 501 9.31 21.49 -2.23
N THR A 502 8.56 20.39 -2.22
CA THR A 502 7.17 20.30 -2.67
C THR A 502 6.16 20.32 -1.52
N LEU A 503 6.61 20.43 -0.26
CA LEU A 503 5.76 20.44 0.93
C LEU A 503 4.68 21.53 0.92
N HIS A 504 4.88 22.65 0.22
CA HIS A 504 3.90 23.74 0.13
C HIS A 504 2.90 23.57 -1.02
N THR A 505 3.10 22.60 -1.91
CA THR A 505 2.29 22.41 -3.12
C THR A 505 0.98 21.65 -2.83
N GLU A 506 0.06 21.66 -3.78
CA GLU A 506 -1.17 20.84 -3.74
C GLU A 506 -0.88 19.34 -3.62
N ARG A 507 0.23 18.87 -4.19
CA ARG A 507 0.62 17.45 -4.11
C ARG A 507 0.80 16.98 -2.67
N ALA A 508 1.29 17.85 -1.79
CA ALA A 508 1.49 17.55 -0.38
C ALA A 508 0.28 17.89 0.51
N ALA A 509 -0.81 18.45 -0.04
CA ALA A 509 -1.96 18.91 0.74
C ALA A 509 -2.58 17.79 1.58
N ASN A 510 -2.83 16.64 0.95
CA ASN A 510 -3.34 15.44 1.61
C ASN A 510 -2.48 15.03 2.82
N ALA A 511 -1.15 14.99 2.65
CA ALA A 511 -0.24 14.65 3.73
C ALA A 511 -0.26 15.69 4.86
N ARG A 512 -0.26 16.99 4.55
CA ARG A 512 -0.38 18.04 5.58
C ARG A 512 -1.68 17.92 6.36
N ASP A 513 -2.78 17.68 5.67
CA ASP A 513 -4.12 17.70 6.26
C ASP A 513 -4.47 16.45 7.06
N GLU A 514 -3.97 15.27 6.67
CA GLU A 514 -4.17 14.06 7.46
C GLU A 514 -3.17 13.95 8.60
N CYS A 515 -1.90 14.27 8.36
CA CYS A 515 -0.87 14.07 9.37
C CYS A 515 -0.99 15.02 10.56
N LYS A 516 -1.58 16.21 10.39
CA LYS A 516 -1.90 17.13 11.51
C LYS A 516 -2.95 16.55 12.48
N LYS A 517 -3.75 15.56 12.04
CA LYS A 517 -4.73 14.86 12.89
C LYS A 517 -4.06 13.88 13.88
N ILE A 518 -2.79 13.53 13.65
CA ILE A 518 -2.05 12.59 14.48
C ILE A 518 -1.26 13.36 15.55
N LYS A 519 -1.66 13.20 16.82
CA LYS A 519 -1.11 13.96 17.96
C LYS A 519 0.43 13.91 18.07
N ASN A 520 1.02 12.73 17.87
CA ASN A 520 2.47 12.55 17.98
C ASN A 520 3.24 13.27 16.87
N ILE A 521 2.69 13.28 15.65
CA ILE A 521 3.25 14.02 14.51
C ILE A 521 3.23 15.52 14.76
N THR A 522 2.10 16.05 15.23
CA THR A 522 1.98 17.49 15.54
C THR A 522 3.00 17.93 16.60
N LYS A 523 3.24 17.11 17.63
CA LYS A 523 4.29 17.37 18.63
C LYS A 523 5.69 17.40 18.03
N MET A 524 6.03 16.40 17.20
CA MET A 524 7.35 16.31 16.56
C MET A 524 7.60 17.48 15.60
N VAL A 525 6.63 17.83 14.75
CA VAL A 525 6.77 18.97 13.81
C VAL A 525 6.97 20.28 14.57
N THR A 526 6.23 20.48 15.68
CA THR A 526 6.39 21.68 16.51
C THR A 526 7.79 21.75 17.14
N GLN A 527 8.33 20.63 17.63
CA GLN A 527 9.69 20.57 18.17
C GLN A 527 10.76 20.86 17.13
N VAL A 528 10.64 20.32 15.91
CA VAL A 528 11.59 20.56 14.81
C VAL A 528 11.56 22.01 14.34
N MET A 529 10.37 22.63 14.25
CA MET A 529 10.22 24.05 13.90
C MET A 529 10.84 24.98 14.95
N HIS A 530 10.70 24.66 16.24
CA HIS A 530 11.35 25.40 17.32
C HIS A 530 12.89 25.31 17.26
N VAL A 531 13.45 24.15 16.89
CA VAL A 531 14.90 23.98 16.72
C VAL A 531 15.43 24.78 15.51
N CYS A 532 14.69 24.82 14.40
CA CYS A 532 15.07 25.60 13.21
C CYS A 532 15.05 27.12 13.45
N LEU A 533 14.06 27.62 14.22
CA LEU A 533 14.02 29.02 14.63
C LEU A 533 15.16 29.36 15.58
N ALA A 534 15.46 28.50 16.57
CA ALA A 534 16.60 28.70 17.47
C ALA A 534 17.95 28.70 16.72
N SER A 535 18.11 27.87 15.69
CA SER A 535 19.30 27.86 14.83
C SER A 535 19.42 29.13 13.97
N SER A 536 18.28 29.63 13.46
CA SER A 536 18.24 30.89 12.69
C SER A 536 18.56 32.12 13.55
N TYR A 537 18.12 32.13 14.81
CA TYR A 537 18.49 33.15 15.79
C TYR A 537 19.97 33.02 16.23
N GLY A 538 20.51 31.81 16.31
CA GLY A 538 21.93 31.56 16.60
C GLY A 538 22.89 31.97 15.48
N ILE A 539 22.45 31.94 14.21
CA ILE A 539 23.23 32.40 13.06
C ILE A 539 23.17 33.93 12.93
N ALA A 540 22.03 34.56 13.24
CA ALA A 540 21.90 36.02 13.26
C ALA A 540 22.81 36.70 14.31
N HIS A 541 23.21 35.98 15.36
CA HIS A 541 24.11 36.51 16.40
C HIS A 541 25.61 36.37 16.09
N ARG A 542 25.98 35.79 14.94
CA ARG A 542 27.39 35.58 14.52
C ARG A 542 27.82 36.29 13.24
N SER A 543 26.93 37.01 12.57
CA SER A 543 27.27 37.85 11.42
C SER A 543 27.06 39.33 11.75
N GLY A 544 27.89 39.85 12.65
CA GLY A 544 28.11 41.29 12.76
C GLY A 544 28.94 41.77 11.57
N TYR A 545 28.27 42.24 10.51
CA TYR A 545 28.91 43.12 9.54
C TYR A 545 28.01 44.33 9.28
N HIS A 546 28.51 45.49 9.67
CA HIS A 546 27.87 46.79 9.50
C HIS A 546 27.56 47.09 8.03
N ARG A 547 26.32 47.47 7.73
CA ARG A 547 26.06 48.51 6.72
C ARG A 547 24.83 49.33 7.10
N LYS A 548 25.07 50.59 7.47
CA LYS A 548 24.06 51.65 7.66
C LYS A 548 23.29 51.86 6.34
N HIS A 549 21.96 51.91 6.38
CA HIS A 549 21.16 52.97 5.75
C HIS A 549 19.68 52.93 6.23
N ARG A 550 19.08 54.12 6.22
CA ARG A 550 17.90 54.62 6.95
C ARG A 550 16.55 54.03 6.53
N ASN A 551 15.62 53.85 7.48
CA ASN A 551 14.26 54.43 7.40
C ASN A 551 13.51 54.36 8.77
N PRO A 552 13.10 55.46 9.43
CA PRO A 552 12.69 55.43 10.85
C PRO A 552 11.22 55.06 11.15
N VAL A 553 10.35 54.86 10.15
CA VAL A 553 8.89 54.76 10.39
C VAL A 553 8.37 53.31 10.45
N GLY A 554 9.06 52.35 9.83
CA GLY A 554 8.65 50.94 9.84
C GLY A 554 9.05 50.15 11.09
N GLN A 555 10.06 50.59 11.83
CA GLN A 555 10.53 49.90 13.04
C GLN A 555 9.69 50.19 14.28
N TRP A 556 9.01 51.34 14.35
CA TRP A 556 8.13 51.68 15.47
C TRP A 556 6.83 50.88 15.45
N LEU A 557 6.22 50.66 14.28
CA LEU A 557 4.99 49.86 14.15
C LEU A 557 5.21 48.37 14.46
N ASN A 558 6.36 47.81 14.08
CA ASN A 558 6.70 46.42 14.39
C ASN A 558 7.09 46.23 15.87
N ALA A 559 7.73 47.21 16.51
CA ALA A 559 8.04 47.17 17.94
C ALA A 559 6.79 47.30 18.82
N VAL A 560 5.82 48.11 18.41
CA VAL A 560 4.53 48.25 19.10
C VAL A 560 3.68 46.98 18.94
N ALA A 561 3.64 46.37 17.76
CA ALA A 561 2.93 45.10 17.55
C ALA A 561 3.55 43.92 18.32
N ALA A 562 4.89 43.83 18.37
CA ALA A 562 5.58 42.80 19.16
C ALA A 562 5.38 42.99 20.67
N SER A 563 5.34 44.24 21.15
CA SER A 563 5.14 44.55 22.57
C SER A 563 3.69 44.30 23.03
N LEU A 564 2.70 44.56 22.17
CA LEU A 564 1.28 44.21 22.43
C LEU A 564 1.06 42.69 22.47
N THR A 565 1.73 41.93 21.60
CA THR A 565 1.61 40.46 21.57
C THR A 565 2.25 39.80 22.81
N MET A 566 3.35 40.35 23.33
CA MET A 566 3.94 39.90 24.60
C MET A 566 3.12 40.30 25.83
N ALA A 567 2.48 41.47 25.82
CA ALA A 567 1.65 41.92 26.95
C ALA A 567 0.40 41.06 27.16
N PHE A 568 -0.28 40.62 26.08
CA PHE A 568 -1.43 39.73 26.20
C PHE A 568 -1.05 38.27 26.54
N GLY A 569 0.15 37.82 26.14
CA GLY A 569 0.66 36.49 26.50
C GLY A 569 1.09 36.37 27.97
N CYS A 570 1.69 37.42 28.54
CA CYS A 570 2.15 37.39 29.94
C CYS A 570 1.02 37.54 30.97
N LEU A 571 -0.08 38.24 30.65
CA LEU A 571 -1.24 38.32 31.57
C LEU A 571 -2.01 37.00 31.68
N GLY A 572 -2.01 36.15 30.65
CA GLY A 572 -2.67 34.83 30.69
C GLY A 572 -1.93 33.79 31.54
N CYS A 573 -0.59 33.85 31.59
CA CYS A 573 0.21 32.89 32.36
C CYS A 573 0.25 33.19 33.86
N VAL A 574 0.10 34.46 34.29
CA VAL A 574 0.14 34.82 35.72
C VAL A 574 -1.16 34.46 36.45
N PHE A 575 -2.29 34.36 35.76
CA PHE A 575 -3.56 33.92 36.35
C PHE A 575 -3.67 32.40 36.53
N PHE A 576 -3.00 31.59 35.70
CA PHE A 576 -3.10 30.13 35.78
C PHE A 576 -2.18 29.51 36.84
N THR A 577 -1.06 30.14 37.17
CA THR A 577 -0.13 29.64 38.20
C THR A 577 -0.56 29.96 39.63
N ASN A 578 -1.40 30.97 39.86
CA ASN A 578 -1.89 31.33 41.20
C ASN A 578 -3.16 30.58 41.64
N MET A 579 -3.88 29.91 40.73
CA MET A 579 -5.09 29.16 41.09
C MET A 579 -4.80 27.71 41.56
N PHE A 580 -3.63 27.16 41.24
CA PHE A 580 -3.22 25.81 41.66
C PHE A 580 -2.42 25.77 42.98
N MET A 581 -1.91 26.90 43.47
CA MET A 581 -1.19 26.96 44.75
C MET A 581 -2.09 27.20 45.98
N LEU A 582 -3.39 27.47 45.80
CA LEU A 582 -4.34 27.71 46.91
C LEU A 582 -5.29 26.54 47.22
N ILE A 583 -5.19 25.42 46.50
CA ILE A 583 -6.02 24.21 46.76
C ILE A 583 -5.17 23.02 47.30
N GLY A 584 -3.84 23.13 47.31
CA GLY A 584 -2.92 22.06 47.72
C GLY A 584 -2.51 22.01 49.20
N CYS A 585 -2.98 22.93 50.05
CA CYS A 585 -2.53 23.03 51.45
C CYS A 585 -3.58 22.69 52.53
N SER A 586 -4.72 22.10 52.16
CA SER A 586 -5.73 21.66 53.12
C SER A 586 -6.21 20.26 52.77
N VAL A 587 -5.44 19.22 53.13
CA VAL A 587 -5.89 17.92 53.68
C VAL A 587 -4.63 17.08 53.94
N TYR A 588 -3.96 17.32 55.07
CA TYR A 588 -3.06 16.34 55.69
C TYR A 588 -3.13 16.49 57.21
N ALA A 589 -4.31 16.24 57.77
CA ALA A 589 -4.51 16.04 59.21
C ALA A 589 -5.91 15.46 59.48
N MET A 590 -6.11 14.15 59.32
CA MET A 590 -7.02 13.37 60.19
C MET A 590 -6.91 11.85 59.92
N TYR A 591 -6.40 11.13 60.93
CA TYR A 591 -6.79 9.79 61.42
C TYR A 591 -6.86 8.60 60.43
N ILE A 592 -6.01 7.57 60.53
CA ILE A 592 -6.00 6.44 61.50
C ILE A 592 -7.29 5.58 61.49
N ASN A 593 -7.08 4.29 61.20
CA ASN A 593 -7.87 3.06 61.46
C ASN A 593 -8.65 2.37 60.31
N VAL A 594 -8.23 1.11 60.13
CA VAL A 594 -8.78 -0.12 59.47
C VAL A 594 -10.07 -0.61 60.20
N PRO A 595 -10.94 -1.60 59.78
CA PRO A 595 -10.92 -2.61 58.69
C PRO A 595 -12.25 -2.90 57.90
N GLU A 596 -12.13 -3.85 56.95
CA GLU A 596 -13.03 -4.98 56.57
C GLU A 596 -14.36 -4.83 55.76
N SER A 597 -14.38 -5.62 54.67
CA SER A 597 -15.45 -6.51 54.17
C SER A 597 -16.41 -6.06 53.04
N ALA A 598 -16.74 -7.08 52.21
CA ALA A 598 -17.86 -7.24 51.26
C ALA A 598 -17.70 -6.79 49.79
N SER A 599 -17.31 -7.77 48.96
CA SER A 599 -18.03 -8.31 47.79
C SER A 599 -19.05 -7.43 47.05
N TYR A 600 -18.93 -7.30 45.72
CA TYR A 600 -19.85 -7.88 44.72
C TYR A 600 -19.38 -7.58 43.28
N SER A 601 -19.68 -8.56 42.41
CA SER A 601 -19.31 -8.75 41.00
C SER A 601 -20.10 -7.90 39.99
N ILE A 602 -19.81 -8.14 38.69
CA ILE A 602 -20.63 -7.95 37.45
C ILE A 602 -20.41 -6.59 36.75
N LEU A 603 -20.28 -6.45 35.42
CA LEU A 603 -19.94 -7.24 34.21
C LEU A 603 -20.16 -6.22 33.04
N GLU A 604 -19.40 -6.37 31.96
CA GLU A 604 -19.75 -6.06 30.55
C GLU A 604 -20.49 -4.75 30.18
N LEU A 605 -19.79 -3.91 29.39
CA LEU A 605 -20.16 -3.57 28.00
C LEU A 605 -18.97 -2.98 27.24
#